data_AF-A0A368KTR1-F1
#
_entry.id   AF-A0A368KTR1-F1
#
_cell.length_a   1.000
_cell.length_b   1.000
_cell.length_c   1.000
_cell.angle_alpha   90.00
_cell.angle_beta   90.00
_cell.angle_gamma   90.00
#
_symmetry.space_group_name_H-M   'P 1'
#
loop_
_entity.id
_entity.type
_entity.pdbx_description
1 polymer ?
#
loop_
_entity_poly.entity_id
_entity_poly.type
_entity_poly.pdbx_seq_one_letter_code
_entity_poly.pdbx_strand_id
1 'polypeptide(L)'
;MKLIPLNCRQCGAPLSVPEDVRHVTCLHCGTQLAVVREGAAAYTEILQQLDRRTSVVEEKVGHLDQRQQLFELDQEWARQREAFYVHAKDGSSRLPSKKDARMTGATAGVGLVILCGVTLLSGLPSEGIVVVIPFILLFGAIGGVVSMRQYAKARDYEFAKRRYQRRRAKLTKGDWPIMTK
;
A
#
# COMPACT_ATOMS: atom_id res chain seq x y z
N MET A 1 19.41 -52.77 36.24
CA MET A 1 18.95 -51.72 35.31
C MET A 1 18.68 -52.38 33.96
N LYS A 2 17.49 -52.23 33.37
CA LYS A 2 17.19 -52.75 32.03
C LYS A 2 17.62 -51.71 30.99
N LEU A 3 18.50 -52.13 30.08
CA LEU A 3 18.96 -51.33 28.96
C LEU A 3 18.24 -51.80 27.71
N ILE A 4 17.62 -50.87 26.98
CA ILE A 4 16.94 -51.18 25.72
C ILE A 4 17.87 -50.78 24.57
N PRO A 5 18.20 -51.70 23.65
CA PRO A 5 18.94 -51.36 22.44
C PRO A 5 18.03 -50.59 21.49
N LEU A 6 18.46 -49.39 21.11
CA LEU A 6 17.80 -48.53 20.13
C LEU A 6 18.80 -48.15 19.05
N ASN A 7 18.32 -47.86 17.84
CA ASN A 7 19.18 -47.30 16.80
C ASN A 7 18.92 -45.80 16.69
N CYS A 8 19.99 -45.04 16.48
CA CYS A 8 19.89 -43.63 16.16
C CYS A 8 19.21 -43.46 14.79
N ARG A 9 18.12 -42.71 14.71
CA ARG A 9 17.41 -42.45 13.46
C ARG A 9 18.22 -41.63 12.44
N GLN A 10 19.21 -40.86 12.90
CA GLN A 10 20.05 -40.00 12.05
C GLN A 10 21.23 -40.74 11.41
N CYS A 11 21.92 -41.61 12.17
CA CYS A 11 23.18 -42.24 11.73
C CYS A 11 23.19 -43.77 11.82
N GLY A 12 22.12 -44.40 12.33
CA GLY A 12 22.03 -45.86 12.46
C GLY A 12 22.88 -46.47 13.58
N ALA A 13 23.60 -45.66 14.36
CA ALA A 13 24.45 -46.15 15.45
C ALA A 13 23.62 -46.85 16.55
N PRO A 14 24.11 -47.98 17.11
CA PRO A 14 23.47 -48.65 18.23
C PRO A 14 23.63 -47.82 19.51
N LEU A 15 22.52 -47.62 20.23
CA LEU A 15 22.41 -46.86 21.47
C LEU A 15 21.80 -47.75 22.55
N SER A 16 22.45 -47.82 23.70
CA SER A 16 21.90 -48.51 24.88
C SER A 16 21.33 -47.45 25.81
N VAL A 17 20.01 -47.35 25.88
CA VAL A 17 19.33 -46.32 26.68
C VAL A 17 18.64 -46.96 27.89
N PRO A 18 18.73 -46.36 29.09
CA PRO A 18 17.97 -46.80 30.25
C PRO A 18 16.44 -46.65 30.05
N GLU A 19 15.66 -47.47 30.73
CA GLU A 19 14.19 -47.44 30.62
C GLU A 19 13.53 -46.13 31.09
N ASP A 20 14.20 -45.33 31.91
CA ASP A 20 13.66 -44.11 32.54
C ASP A 20 13.97 -42.81 31.78
N VAL A 21 14.85 -42.85 30.78
CA VAL A 21 15.32 -41.65 30.08
C VAL A 21 14.45 -41.34 28.86
N ARG A 22 13.95 -40.10 28.77
CA ARG A 22 13.15 -39.58 27.63
C ARG A 22 13.97 -38.90 26.54
N HIS A 23 15.17 -38.43 26.86
CA HIS A 23 16.04 -37.69 25.95
C HIS A 23 17.44 -38.29 25.96
N VAL A 24 17.97 -38.63 24.81
CA VAL A 24 19.33 -39.17 24.67
C VAL A 24 20.08 -38.42 23.59
N THR A 25 21.37 -38.15 23.84
CA THR A 25 22.26 -37.58 22.84
C THR A 25 23.07 -38.71 22.22
N CYS A 26 23.02 -38.85 20.90
CA CYS A 26 23.85 -39.82 20.22
C CYS A 26 25.33 -39.40 20.32
N LEU A 27 26.17 -40.23 20.93
CA LEU A 27 27.62 -39.96 21.03
C LEU A 27 28.33 -40.01 19.67
N HIS A 28 27.72 -40.62 18.65
CA HIS A 28 28.34 -40.77 17.34
C HIS A 28 28.09 -39.57 16.41
N CYS A 29 26.86 -39.04 16.37
CA CYS A 29 26.49 -37.90 15.50
C CYS A 29 26.15 -36.61 16.27
N GLY A 30 26.18 -36.64 17.60
CA GLY A 30 25.89 -35.49 18.46
C GLY A 30 24.42 -35.04 18.48
N THR A 31 23.52 -35.74 17.78
CA THR A 31 22.12 -35.34 17.66
C THR A 31 21.34 -35.67 18.94
N GLN A 32 20.55 -34.71 19.42
CA GLN A 32 19.62 -34.91 20.54
C GLN A 32 18.33 -35.54 20.05
N LEU A 33 17.99 -36.68 20.65
CA LEU A 33 16.89 -37.55 20.24
C LEU A 33 15.89 -37.69 21.40
N ALA A 34 14.60 -37.58 21.09
CA ALA A 34 13.52 -38.00 21.98
C ALA A 34 13.29 -39.51 21.82
N VAL A 35 13.16 -40.23 22.92
CA VAL A 35 12.79 -41.66 22.94
C VAL A 35 11.27 -41.74 23.05
N VAL A 36 10.61 -42.05 21.93
CA VAL A 36 9.15 -42.26 21.87
C VAL A 36 8.85 -43.74 22.01
N ARG A 37 7.88 -44.09 22.86
CA ARG A 37 7.49 -45.46 23.15
C ARG A 37 6.01 -45.63 22.82
N GLU A 38 5.70 -46.44 21.83
CA GLU A 38 4.34 -46.79 21.46
C GLU A 38 4.19 -48.32 21.48
N GLY A 39 3.42 -48.82 22.45
CA GLY A 39 3.19 -50.26 22.62
C GLY A 39 4.48 -51.03 22.91
N ALA A 40 4.81 -52.00 22.05
CA ALA A 40 6.00 -52.86 22.17
C ALA A 40 7.25 -52.32 21.45
N ALA A 41 7.15 -51.15 20.81
CA ALA A 41 8.24 -50.55 20.04
C ALA A 41 8.69 -49.23 20.67
N ALA A 42 10.00 -49.05 20.77
CA ALA A 42 10.64 -47.80 21.15
C ALA A 42 11.47 -47.30 19.97
N TYR A 43 11.31 -46.04 19.60
CA TYR A 43 12.04 -45.42 18.49
C TYR A 43 12.55 -44.02 18.89
N THR A 44 13.56 -43.53 18.16
CA THR A 44 14.16 -42.21 18.39
C THR A 44 13.63 -41.19 17.38
N GLU A 45 13.27 -39.99 17.84
CA GLU A 45 12.84 -38.87 17.00
C GLU A 45 13.75 -37.64 17.23
N ILE A 46 14.05 -36.90 16.17
CA ILE A 46 15.01 -35.78 16.20
C ILE A 46 14.28 -34.50 16.65
N LEU A 47 14.60 -33.96 17.83
CA LEU A 47 13.93 -32.79 18.39
C LEU A 47 14.30 -31.46 17.69
N GLN A 48 15.48 -31.37 17.08
CA GLN A 48 15.99 -30.12 16.48
C GLN A 48 15.21 -29.62 15.25
N GLN A 49 14.26 -30.41 14.72
CA GLN A 49 13.54 -30.04 13.50
C GLN A 49 12.30 -29.16 13.75
N LEU A 50 11.84 -29.02 15.00
CA LEU A 50 10.69 -28.17 15.33
C LEU A 50 11.08 -26.69 15.50
N ASP A 51 12.10 -26.36 16.28
CA ASP A 51 12.49 -24.96 16.54
C ASP A 51 12.96 -24.21 15.29
N ARG A 52 13.68 -24.88 14.37
CA ARG A 52 14.09 -24.27 13.10
C ARG A 52 12.93 -24.02 12.14
N ARG A 53 11.83 -24.76 12.25
CA ARG A 53 10.64 -24.54 11.40
C ARG A 53 9.82 -23.37 11.92
N THR A 54 9.72 -23.20 13.23
CA THR A 54 8.97 -22.09 13.84
C THR A 54 9.60 -20.74 13.52
N SER A 55 10.92 -20.59 13.67
CA SER A 55 11.60 -19.31 13.38
C SER A 55 11.53 -18.89 11.92
N VAL A 56 11.64 -19.85 10.99
CA VAL A 56 11.51 -19.60 9.55
C VAL A 56 10.06 -19.28 9.16
N VAL A 57 9.07 -19.83 9.86
CA VAL A 57 7.66 -19.51 9.63
C VAL A 57 7.32 -18.13 10.17
N GLU A 58 7.82 -17.76 11.36
CA GLU A 58 7.62 -16.43 11.93
C GLU A 58 8.22 -15.32 11.05
N GLU A 59 9.45 -15.50 10.56
CA GLU A 59 10.09 -14.53 9.64
C GLU A 59 9.30 -14.40 8.32
N LYS A 60 8.83 -15.52 7.77
CA LYS A 60 8.03 -15.53 6.54
C LYS A 60 6.66 -14.87 6.74
N VAL A 61 6.03 -15.06 7.90
CA VAL A 61 4.75 -14.43 8.23
C VAL A 61 4.91 -12.91 8.32
N GLY A 62 5.98 -12.40 8.93
CA GLY A 62 6.27 -10.96 8.98
C GLY A 62 6.40 -10.33 7.59
N HIS A 63 7.13 -10.99 6.68
CA HIS A 63 7.29 -10.50 5.30
C HIS A 63 5.96 -10.56 4.50
N LEU A 64 5.10 -11.54 4.78
CA LEU A 64 3.79 -11.64 4.12
C LEU A 64 2.82 -10.56 4.61
N ASP A 65 2.77 -10.30 5.92
CA ASP A 65 1.90 -9.27 6.50
C ASP A 65 2.24 -7.87 5.97
N GLN A 66 3.53 -7.53 5.90
CA GLN A 66 3.99 -6.26 5.33
C GLN A 66 3.56 -6.09 3.86
N ARG A 67 3.63 -7.17 3.06
CA ARG A 67 3.19 -7.14 1.66
C ARG A 67 1.68 -6.96 1.54
N GLN A 68 0.90 -7.64 2.40
CA GLN A 68 -0.55 -7.52 2.41
C GLN A 68 -0.98 -6.08 2.72
N GLN A 69 -0.41 -5.45 3.74
CA GLN A 69 -0.75 -4.08 4.10
C GLN A 69 -0.38 -3.06 3.03
N LEU A 70 0.75 -3.25 2.35
CA LEU A 70 1.11 -2.42 1.19
C LEU A 70 0.10 -2.58 0.06
N PHE A 71 -0.32 -3.82 -0.23
CA PHE A 71 -1.33 -4.09 -1.24
C PHE A 71 -2.68 -3.44 -0.91
N GLU A 72 -3.14 -3.57 0.34
CA GLU A 72 -4.39 -2.94 0.80
C GLU A 72 -4.31 -1.40 0.70
N LEU A 73 -3.18 -0.81 1.10
CA LEU A 73 -2.95 0.63 0.97
C LEU A 73 -2.97 1.10 -0.49
N ASP A 74 -2.34 0.34 -1.39
CA ASP A 74 -2.27 0.65 -2.81
C ASP A 74 -3.65 0.51 -3.47
N GLN A 75 -4.44 -0.50 -3.08
CA GLN A 75 -5.82 -0.69 -3.55
C GLN A 75 -6.74 0.44 -3.07
N GLU A 76 -6.62 0.84 -1.80
CA GLU A 76 -7.38 1.96 -1.24
C GLU A 76 -7.04 3.27 -1.96
N TRP A 77 -5.75 3.51 -2.23
CA TRP A 77 -5.33 4.66 -3.01
C TRP A 77 -5.89 4.64 -4.44
N ALA A 78 -5.96 3.47 -5.09
CA ALA A 78 -6.55 3.36 -6.42
C ALA A 78 -8.02 3.78 -6.41
N ARG A 79 -8.82 3.28 -5.46
CA ARG A 79 -10.24 3.67 -5.28
C ARG A 79 -10.40 5.16 -5.00
N GLN A 80 -9.58 5.72 -4.11
CA GLN A 80 -9.64 7.16 -3.82
C GLN A 80 -9.25 8.01 -5.04
N ARG A 81 -8.25 7.57 -5.79
CA ARG A 81 -7.77 8.27 -6.99
C ARG A 81 -8.85 8.34 -8.05
N GLU A 82 -9.66 7.29 -8.22
CA GLU A 82 -10.79 7.25 -9.17
C GLU A 82 -11.78 8.39 -8.95
N ALA A 83 -12.10 8.72 -7.70
CA ALA A 83 -13.00 9.85 -7.36
C ALA A 83 -12.45 11.23 -7.82
N PHE A 84 -11.13 11.35 -7.97
CA PHE A 84 -10.50 12.59 -8.40
C PHE A 84 -10.39 12.74 -9.92
N TYR A 85 -10.64 11.68 -10.71
CA TYR A 85 -10.60 11.81 -12.17
C TYR A 85 -11.64 12.83 -12.67
N VAL A 86 -11.27 13.52 -13.74
CA VAL A 86 -12.16 14.38 -14.50
C VAL A 86 -12.33 13.72 -15.86
N HIS A 87 -13.56 13.37 -16.19
CA HIS A 87 -13.89 12.86 -17.52
C HIS A 87 -13.92 14.04 -18.49
N ALA A 88 -13.00 14.05 -19.44
CA ALA A 88 -13.05 15.00 -20.53
C ALA A 88 -14.08 14.56 -21.58
N LYS A 89 -14.60 15.54 -22.34
CA LYS A 89 -15.60 15.30 -23.41
C LYS A 89 -15.13 14.33 -24.49
N ASP A 90 -13.83 14.08 -24.59
CA ASP A 90 -13.18 13.15 -25.53
C ASP A 90 -13.17 11.68 -25.03
N GLY A 91 -13.80 11.40 -23.87
CA GLY A 91 -13.78 10.06 -23.25
C GLY A 91 -12.45 9.73 -22.55
N SER A 92 -11.47 10.63 -22.61
CA SER A 92 -10.21 10.45 -21.88
C SER A 92 -10.43 10.76 -20.39
N SER A 93 -9.99 9.84 -19.54
CA SER A 93 -9.94 10.05 -18.10
C SER A 93 -8.51 10.49 -17.75
N ARG A 94 -8.32 11.78 -17.51
CA ARG A 94 -7.00 12.33 -17.14
C ARG A 94 -6.93 12.57 -15.63
N LEU A 95 -5.77 12.24 -15.05
CA LEU A 95 -5.46 12.68 -13.69
C LEU A 95 -5.39 14.21 -13.66
N PRO A 96 -5.95 14.88 -12.63
CA PRO A 96 -5.75 16.31 -12.44
C PRO A 96 -4.26 16.59 -12.19
N SER A 97 -3.56 16.94 -13.26
CA SER A 97 -2.18 17.40 -13.26
C SER A 97 -2.16 18.90 -12.94
N LYS A 98 -1.23 19.33 -12.08
CA LYS A 98 -0.96 20.76 -11.83
C LYS A 98 -0.68 21.55 -13.11
N LYS A 99 -0.21 20.89 -14.19
CA LYS A 99 0.01 21.53 -15.49
C LYS A 99 -1.30 21.75 -16.27
N ASP A 100 -2.30 20.90 -16.09
CA ASP A 100 -3.59 20.98 -16.79
C ASP A 100 -4.55 21.99 -16.14
N ALA A 101 -4.49 22.15 -14.82
CA ALA A 101 -5.26 23.17 -14.09
C ALA A 101 -4.89 24.60 -14.54
N ARG A 102 -3.63 24.82 -14.95
CA ARG A 102 -3.17 26.12 -15.46
C ARG A 102 -3.70 26.42 -16.86
N MET A 103 -3.94 25.39 -17.68
CA MET A 103 -4.41 25.55 -19.06
C MET A 103 -5.93 25.79 -19.14
N THR A 104 -6.70 25.20 -18.23
CA THR A 104 -8.17 25.35 -18.21
C THR A 104 -8.61 26.70 -17.64
N GLY A 105 -7.86 27.27 -16.68
CA GLY A 105 -8.10 28.63 -16.19
C GLY A 105 -7.65 29.71 -17.19
N ALA A 106 -6.58 29.45 -17.95
CA ALA A 106 -6.06 30.38 -18.93
C ALA A 106 -7.01 30.61 -20.12
N THR A 107 -7.72 29.59 -20.61
CA THR A 107 -8.64 29.75 -21.75
C THR A 107 -9.85 30.62 -21.42
N ALA A 108 -10.42 30.49 -20.22
CA ALA A 108 -11.53 31.35 -19.76
C ALA A 108 -11.07 32.81 -19.54
N GLY A 109 -9.88 33.01 -18.95
CA GLY A 109 -9.31 34.34 -18.75
C GLY A 109 -8.96 35.04 -20.07
N VAL A 110 -8.38 34.31 -21.03
CA VAL A 110 -8.05 34.84 -22.36
C VAL A 110 -9.31 35.21 -23.14
N GLY A 111 -10.36 34.40 -23.06
CA GLY A 111 -11.65 34.72 -23.69
C GLY A 111 -12.26 36.02 -23.16
N LEU A 112 -12.19 36.25 -21.85
CA LEU A 112 -12.69 37.49 -21.22
C LEU A 112 -11.85 38.72 -21.62
N VAL A 113 -10.51 38.58 -21.69
CA VAL A 113 -9.61 39.66 -22.11
C VAL A 113 -9.79 40.01 -23.59
N ILE A 114 -9.98 39.00 -24.45
CA ILE A 114 -10.27 39.21 -25.88
C ILE A 114 -11.63 39.89 -26.04
N LEU A 115 -12.66 39.45 -25.31
CA LEU A 115 -14.00 40.04 -25.39
C LEU A 115 -14.00 41.50 -24.90
N CYS A 116 -13.37 41.80 -23.76
CA CYS A 116 -13.19 43.16 -23.27
C CYS A 116 -12.38 44.02 -24.25
N GLY A 117 -11.27 43.48 -24.77
CA GLY A 117 -10.41 44.15 -25.74
C GLY A 117 -11.16 44.51 -27.02
N VAL A 118 -11.96 43.59 -27.56
CA VAL A 118 -12.82 43.82 -28.73
C VAL A 118 -13.84 44.91 -28.44
N THR A 119 -14.55 44.85 -27.30
CA THR A 119 -15.56 45.87 -26.95
C THR A 119 -14.99 47.29 -26.78
N LEU A 120 -13.76 47.40 -26.26
CA LEU A 120 -13.06 48.68 -26.08
C LEU A 120 -12.51 49.23 -27.41
N LEU A 121 -12.05 48.36 -28.33
CA LEU A 121 -11.46 48.78 -29.61
C LEU A 121 -12.52 49.06 -30.70
N SER A 122 -13.67 48.39 -30.67
CA SER A 122 -14.66 48.46 -31.75
C SER A 122 -15.54 49.72 -31.72
N GLY A 123 -15.38 50.61 -30.74
CA GLY A 123 -16.11 51.89 -30.69
C GLY A 123 -17.63 51.72 -30.70
N LEU A 124 -18.15 50.70 -30.02
CA LEU A 124 -19.59 50.42 -29.98
C LEU A 124 -20.35 51.63 -29.43
N PRO A 125 -21.51 52.00 -30.02
CA PRO A 125 -22.36 53.05 -29.46
C PRO A 125 -22.74 52.69 -28.02
N SER A 126 -22.93 53.72 -27.16
CA SER A 126 -23.21 53.55 -25.72
C SER A 126 -24.35 52.58 -25.41
N GLU A 127 -25.33 52.49 -26.31
CA GLU A 127 -26.44 51.53 -26.31
C GLU A 127 -25.96 50.05 -26.26
N GLY A 128 -24.88 49.73 -26.99
CA GLY A 128 -24.32 48.37 -27.06
C GLY A 128 -23.51 47.96 -25.81
N ILE A 129 -22.92 48.93 -25.10
CA ILE A 129 -22.12 48.67 -23.89
C ILE A 129 -23.00 48.14 -22.75
N VAL A 130 -24.22 48.68 -22.61
CA VAL A 130 -25.19 48.25 -21.59
C VAL A 130 -25.56 46.77 -21.75
N VAL A 131 -25.61 46.28 -22.99
CA VAL A 131 -25.94 44.87 -23.28
C VAL A 131 -24.75 43.95 -23.01
N VAL A 132 -23.50 44.37 -23.27
CA VAL A 132 -22.34 43.47 -23.19
C VAL A 132 -21.80 43.28 -21.76
N ILE A 133 -21.87 44.32 -20.92
CA ILE A 133 -21.43 44.24 -19.50
C ILE A 133 -22.06 43.07 -18.72
N PRO A 134 -23.40 42.84 -18.72
CA PRO A 134 -23.98 41.74 -17.98
C PRO A 134 -23.53 40.37 -18.51
N PHE A 135 -23.27 40.23 -19.82
CA PHE A 135 -22.70 38.99 -20.37
C PHE A 135 -21.27 38.75 -19.87
N ILE A 136 -20.42 39.78 -19.84
CA ILE A 136 -19.06 39.67 -19.30
C ILE A 136 -19.10 39.27 -17.83
N LEU A 137 -19.96 39.90 -17.02
CA LEU A 137 -20.12 39.56 -15.61
C LEU A 137 -20.64 38.13 -15.42
N LEU A 138 -21.62 37.70 -16.22
CA LEU A 138 -22.17 36.36 -16.17
C LEU A 138 -21.12 35.30 -16.52
N PHE A 139 -20.41 35.47 -17.64
CA PHE A 139 -19.36 34.54 -18.06
C PHE A 139 -18.17 34.54 -17.08
N GLY A 140 -17.79 35.71 -16.55
CA GLY A 140 -16.78 35.84 -15.52
C GLY A 140 -17.15 35.12 -14.23
N ALA A 141 -18.41 35.26 -13.77
CA ALA A 141 -18.91 34.57 -12.59
C ALA A 141 -18.94 33.04 -12.78
N ILE A 142 -19.45 32.56 -13.91
CA ILE A 142 -19.49 31.11 -14.22
C ILE A 142 -18.06 30.56 -14.31
N GLY A 143 -17.17 31.23 -15.04
CA GLY A 143 -15.77 30.85 -15.16
C GLY A 143 -15.04 30.83 -13.82
N GLY A 144 -15.28 31.84 -12.98
CA GLY A 144 -14.73 31.93 -11.62
C GLY A 144 -15.17 30.78 -10.72
N VAL A 145 -16.47 30.44 -10.72
CA VAL A 145 -17.00 29.31 -9.93
C VAL A 145 -16.43 27.97 -10.39
N VAL A 146 -16.36 27.74 -11.71
CA VAL A 146 -15.77 26.51 -12.26
C VAL A 146 -14.28 26.41 -11.91
N SER A 147 -13.54 27.52 -12.04
CA SER A 147 -12.11 27.59 -11.71
C SER A 147 -11.86 27.30 -10.23
N MET A 148 -12.64 27.90 -9.33
CA MET A 148 -12.55 27.65 -7.88
C MET A 148 -12.81 26.17 -7.54
N ARG A 149 -13.83 25.55 -8.15
CA ARG A 149 -14.14 24.13 -7.93
C ARG A 149 -13.01 23.21 -8.40
N GLN A 150 -12.42 23.48 -9.56
CA GLN A 150 -11.29 22.70 -10.06
C GLN A 150 -10.04 22.86 -9.18
N TYR A 151 -9.79 24.08 -8.70
CA TYR A 151 -8.67 24.34 -7.78
C TYR A 151 -8.83 23.59 -6.45
N ALA A 152 -10.03 23.60 -5.88
CA ALA A 152 -10.34 22.84 -4.67
C ALA A 152 -10.11 21.34 -4.87
N LYS A 153 -10.63 20.76 -5.96
CA LYS A 153 -10.47 19.34 -6.28
C LYS A 153 -8.99 18.95 -6.46
N ALA A 154 -8.21 19.80 -7.14
CA ALA A 154 -6.77 19.59 -7.30
C ALA A 154 -6.01 19.63 -5.96
N ARG A 155 -6.38 20.57 -5.08
CA ARG A 155 -5.79 20.69 -3.74
C ARG A 155 -6.06 19.44 -2.91
N ASP A 156 -7.30 18.96 -2.91
CA ASP A 156 -7.71 17.77 -2.15
C ASP A 156 -6.98 16.52 -2.65
N TYR A 157 -6.82 16.37 -3.98
CA TYR A 157 -6.00 15.32 -4.56
C TYR A 157 -4.55 15.37 -4.08
N GLU A 158 -3.92 16.54 -4.01
CA GLU A 158 -2.54 16.67 -3.51
C GLU A 158 -2.41 16.32 -2.02
N PHE A 159 -3.40 16.70 -1.21
CA PHE A 159 -3.42 16.31 0.20
C PHE A 159 -3.57 14.80 0.37
N ALA A 160 -4.49 14.18 -0.39
CA ALA A 160 -4.68 12.74 -0.37
C ALA A 160 -3.42 11.99 -0.85
N LYS A 161 -2.79 12.45 -1.94
CA LYS A 161 -1.54 11.88 -2.47
C LYS A 161 -0.40 11.95 -1.46
N ARG A 162 -0.22 13.08 -0.79
CA ARG A 162 0.80 13.25 0.26
C ARG A 162 0.56 12.32 1.44
N ARG A 163 -0.70 12.14 1.85
CA ARG A 163 -1.08 11.20 2.92
C ARG A 163 -0.72 9.76 2.55
N TYR A 164 -1.07 9.33 1.34
CA TYR A 164 -0.72 8.01 0.81
C TYR A 164 0.80 7.80 0.79
N GLN A 165 1.56 8.73 0.22
CA GLN A 165 3.03 8.66 0.15
C GLN A 165 3.67 8.55 1.54
N ARG A 166 3.17 9.31 2.53
CA ARG A 166 3.62 9.21 3.92
C ARG A 166 3.34 7.83 4.52
N ARG A 167 2.13 7.28 4.33
CA ARG A 167 1.77 5.94 4.84
C ARG A 167 2.63 4.85 4.21
N ARG A 168 2.82 4.90 2.88
CA ARG A 168 3.66 3.95 2.15
C ARG A 168 5.10 4.01 2.63
N ALA A 169 5.66 5.21 2.81
CA ALA A 169 7.01 5.39 3.33
C ALA A 169 7.19 4.78 4.73
N LYS A 170 6.18 4.85 5.61
CA LYS A 170 6.22 4.20 6.94
C LYS A 170 6.27 2.67 6.80
N LEU A 171 5.41 2.10 5.95
CA LEU A 171 5.36 0.65 5.71
C LEU A 171 6.65 0.13 5.07
N THR A 172 7.29 0.90 4.19
CA THR A 172 8.54 0.50 3.53
C THR A 172 9.76 0.63 4.44
N LYS A 173 9.78 1.59 5.36
CA LYS A 173 10.92 1.81 6.28
C LYS A 173 11.02 0.79 7.43
N GLY A 174 10.08 -0.16 7.53
CA GLY A 174 10.08 -1.17 8.59
C GLY A 174 9.75 -0.59 9.98
N ASP A 175 9.21 0.63 10.03
CA ASP A 175 8.84 1.35 11.25
C ASP A 175 7.47 0.85 11.76
N TRP A 176 7.33 -0.48 11.83
CA TRP A 176 6.11 -1.15 12.24
C TRP A 176 6.05 -1.13 13.77
N PRO A 177 4.96 -0.61 14.38
CA PRO A 177 4.71 -0.89 15.78
C PRO A 177 4.49 -2.39 15.88
N ILE A 178 5.47 -3.09 16.46
CA ILE A 178 5.36 -4.49 16.83
C ILE A 178 4.03 -4.60 17.58
N MET A 179 3.01 -5.21 16.97
CA MET A 179 1.76 -5.49 17.66
C MET A 179 2.09 -6.59 18.66
N THR A 180 2.62 -6.19 19.81
CA THR A 180 2.69 -7.00 21.01
C THR A 180 1.24 -7.29 21.37
N LYS A 181 0.80 -8.49 21.00
CA LYS A 181 -0.45 -9.09 21.45
C LYS A 181 -0.43 -9.26 22.97
#